data_AF-A0A959RM27-F1
#
_entry.id   AF-A0A959RM27-F1
#
_cell.length_a   1.000
_cell.length_b   1.000
_cell.length_c   1.000
_cell.angle_alpha   90.00
_cell.angle_beta   90.00
_cell.angle_gamma   90.00
#
_symmetry.space_group_name_H-M   'P 1'
#
loop_
_entity.id
_entity.type
_entity.pdbx_description
1 polymer ?
#
loop_
_entity_poly.entity_id
_entity_poly.type
_entity_poly.pdbx_seq_one_letter_code
_entity_poly.pdbx_strand_id
1 'polypeptide(L)'
;MKTVKLFFLTLLVVYMSCVEPKKKEGGNYKVVKTIESPIKDSIEDIPILLDTIAGAIPFAKSNIEVLAYNKQCDSNSSEFNEYQNDCNNWCLSKSDFRLTLMKSTVITEGNILHYFYIPVPCSYSGYVKIDGRKAKFNINAGAIYSIAFRNCTIILGYNLENYKRYFIEGYTTLSEFDNN
;
A
#
# COMPACT_ATOMS: atom_id res chain seq x y z
N MET A 1 -0.75 -31.19 -40.08
CA MET A 1 -1.88 -30.73 -39.25
C MET A 1 -1.34 -30.14 -37.95
N LYS A 2 -1.41 -28.83 -37.78
CA LYS A 2 -1.01 -28.13 -36.54
C LYS A 2 -2.28 -27.64 -35.87
N THR A 3 -2.57 -28.16 -34.68
CA THR A 3 -3.72 -27.75 -33.87
C THR A 3 -3.31 -26.54 -33.04
N VAL A 4 -3.76 -25.36 -33.44
CA VAL A 4 -3.63 -24.14 -32.63
C VAL A 4 -4.75 -24.17 -31.60
N LYS A 5 -4.42 -24.42 -30.33
CA LYS A 5 -5.34 -24.22 -29.21
C LYS A 5 -5.50 -22.72 -28.99
N LEU A 6 -6.63 -22.19 -29.45
CA LEU A 6 -7.09 -20.83 -29.20
C LEU A 6 -7.54 -20.75 -27.73
N PHE A 7 -6.68 -20.24 -26.86
CA PHE A 7 -7.08 -19.88 -25.50
C PHE A 7 -7.91 -18.59 -25.56
N PHE A 8 -9.22 -18.73 -25.36
CA PHE A 8 -10.09 -17.63 -25.02
C PHE A 8 -9.72 -17.13 -23.63
N LEU A 9 -8.98 -16.02 -23.56
CA LEU A 9 -8.78 -15.27 -22.33
C LEU A 9 -9.96 -14.29 -22.22
N THR A 10 -10.95 -14.65 -21.42
CA THR A 10 -12.03 -13.76 -21.01
C THR A 10 -11.42 -12.62 -20.20
N LEU A 11 -11.32 -11.46 -20.85
CA LEU A 11 -10.90 -10.19 -20.25
C LEU A 11 -12.01 -9.74 -19.28
N LEU A 12 -11.90 -10.12 -18.00
CA LEU A 12 -12.77 -9.60 -16.96
C LEU A 12 -12.33 -8.17 -16.64
N VAL A 13 -13.07 -7.20 -17.15
CA VAL A 13 -12.87 -5.78 -16.84
C VAL A 13 -13.35 -5.55 -15.40
N VAL A 14 -12.40 -5.33 -14.48
CA VAL A 14 -12.70 -4.87 -13.11
C VAL A 14 -12.19 -3.44 -12.97
N TYR A 15 -13.12 -2.52 -12.73
CA TYR A 15 -12.91 -1.08 -12.61
C TYR A 15 -12.92 -0.64 -11.13
N MET A 16 -12.13 0.42 -10.85
CA MET A 16 -12.07 1.30 -9.65
C MET A 16 -11.32 0.75 -8.42
N SER A 17 -10.23 1.38 -7.96
CA SER A 17 -10.14 2.80 -7.58
C SER A 17 -8.80 3.47 -7.99
N CYS A 18 -8.79 4.09 -9.17
CA CYS A 18 -7.90 5.18 -9.56
C CYS A 18 -8.69 6.04 -10.56
N VAL A 19 -9.65 6.82 -10.05
CA VAL A 19 -10.42 7.75 -10.87
C VAL A 19 -10.04 9.15 -10.43
N GLU A 20 -9.48 9.92 -11.35
CA GLU A 20 -9.23 11.34 -11.16
C GLU A 20 -10.56 12.07 -10.88
N PRO A 21 -10.60 13.03 -9.95
CA PRO A 21 -11.79 13.84 -9.76
C PRO A 21 -11.99 14.75 -10.99
N LYS A 22 -13.05 14.50 -11.77
CA LYS A 22 -13.49 15.48 -12.77
C LYS A 22 -13.98 16.74 -12.04
N LYS A 23 -13.31 17.87 -12.28
CA LYS A 23 -13.82 19.21 -11.93
C LYS A 23 -15.23 19.37 -12.50
N LYS A 24 -16.19 19.73 -11.65
CA LYS A 24 -17.49 20.22 -12.09
C LYS A 24 -17.33 21.66 -12.60
N GLU A 25 -17.41 21.85 -13.90
CA GLU A 25 -17.86 23.12 -14.48
C GLU A 25 -19.31 22.97 -14.90
N GLY A 26 -20.15 23.90 -14.45
CA GLY A 26 -21.56 23.94 -14.79
C GLY A 26 -21.81 24.37 -16.23
N GLY A 27 -22.92 23.88 -16.79
CA GLY A 27 -23.55 24.48 -17.97
C GLY A 27 -23.59 23.61 -19.21
N ASN A 28 -24.82 23.19 -19.57
CA ASN A 28 -25.35 22.88 -20.90
C ASN A 28 -24.42 22.18 -21.92
N TYR A 29 -24.68 20.89 -22.14
CA TYR A 29 -24.11 20.13 -23.24
C TYR A 29 -24.71 20.59 -24.59
N LYS A 30 -23.88 21.21 -25.44
CA LYS A 30 -24.05 21.17 -26.89
C LYS A 30 -23.11 20.11 -27.45
N VAL A 31 -23.66 19.19 -28.25
CA VAL A 31 -22.87 18.23 -29.03
C VAL A 31 -22.10 19.00 -30.10
N VAL A 32 -20.77 19.07 -29.99
CA VAL A 32 -19.89 19.61 -31.03
C VAL A 32 -18.61 18.79 -31.14
N LYS A 33 -18.50 18.15 -32.32
CA LYS A 33 -17.31 17.69 -33.08
C LYS A 33 -16.20 16.92 -32.36
N THR A 34 -15.93 15.74 -32.91
CA THR A 34 -14.66 15.02 -32.84
C THR A 34 -13.48 15.97 -33.07
N ILE A 35 -12.70 16.20 -32.03
CA ILE A 35 -11.38 16.81 -32.11
C ILE A 35 -10.41 15.68 -31.77
N GLU A 36 -9.63 15.25 -32.75
CA GLU A 36 -8.45 14.41 -32.52
C GLU A 36 -7.50 15.20 -31.61
N SER A 37 -7.49 14.81 -30.33
CA SER A 37 -6.57 15.36 -29.32
C SER A 37 -5.25 14.59 -29.38
N PRO A 38 -4.09 15.26 -29.25
CA PRO A 38 -2.79 14.62 -29.24
C PRO A 38 -2.57 13.91 -27.88
N ILE A 39 -3.14 12.71 -27.73
CA ILE A 39 -2.86 11.83 -26.61
C ILE A 39 -1.52 11.15 -26.89
N LYS A 40 -0.41 11.84 -26.66
CA LYS A 40 0.92 11.20 -26.70
C LYS A 40 1.82 11.48 -25.50
N ASP A 41 1.51 12.50 -24.69
CA ASP A 41 2.39 12.92 -23.59
C ASP A 41 1.86 12.57 -22.18
N SER A 42 0.82 11.73 -22.07
CA SER A 42 0.13 11.45 -20.77
C SER A 42 0.13 9.98 -20.34
N ILE A 43 0.90 9.11 -21.02
CA ILE A 43 0.84 7.66 -20.82
C ILE A 43 1.97 7.15 -19.89
N GLU A 44 2.96 7.97 -19.51
CA GLU A 44 4.08 7.51 -18.67
C GLU A 44 3.70 7.18 -17.21
N ASP A 45 2.50 7.53 -16.75
CA ASP A 45 2.07 7.30 -15.37
C ASP A 45 1.43 5.92 -15.12
N ILE A 46 1.21 5.08 -16.14
CA ILE A 46 0.58 3.75 -15.96
C ILE A 46 1.63 2.64 -16.20
N PRO A 47 2.30 2.17 -15.14
CA PRO A 47 2.09 0.77 -14.75
C PRO A 47 2.31 0.50 -13.24
N ILE A 48 1.26 0.61 -12.42
CA ILE A 48 1.10 -0.22 -11.21
C ILE A 48 -0.32 -0.83 -11.16
N LEU A 49 -1.16 -0.56 -12.17
CA LEU A 49 -2.59 -0.82 -12.09
C LEU A 49 -3.01 -2.28 -12.34
N LEU A 50 -2.08 -3.20 -12.66
CA LEU A 50 -2.50 -4.53 -13.09
C LEU A 50 -2.69 -5.58 -11.99
N ASP A 51 -2.14 -5.44 -10.78
CA ASP A 51 -2.29 -6.50 -9.75
C ASP A 51 -2.30 -5.98 -8.31
N THR A 52 -3.19 -5.06 -7.96
CA THR A 52 -3.53 -4.83 -6.54
C THR A 52 -4.61 -5.83 -6.12
N ILE A 53 -4.27 -7.12 -6.22
CA ILE A 53 -5.09 -8.22 -5.73
C ILE A 53 -4.80 -8.36 -4.23
N ALA A 54 -5.83 -8.62 -3.42
CA ALA A 54 -5.66 -8.93 -2.01
C ALA A 54 -4.58 -10.01 -1.82
N GLY A 55 -3.64 -9.80 -0.91
CA GLY A 55 -2.55 -10.75 -0.67
C GLY A 55 -1.40 -10.73 -1.68
N ALA A 56 -1.46 -9.90 -2.73
CA ALA A 56 -0.32 -9.70 -3.63
C ALA A 56 0.82 -8.98 -2.91
N ILE A 57 2.08 -9.26 -3.28
CA ILE A 57 3.27 -8.57 -2.77
C ILE A 57 3.77 -7.62 -3.87
N PRO A 58 3.32 -6.35 -3.88
CA PRO A 58 3.42 -5.50 -5.07
C PRO A 58 4.85 -5.06 -5.35
N PHE A 59 5.72 -5.10 -4.34
CA PHE A 59 7.09 -4.59 -4.42
C PHE A 59 8.17 -5.68 -4.31
N ALA A 60 7.80 -6.97 -4.47
CA ALA A 60 8.73 -8.10 -4.29
C ALA A 60 10.00 -8.03 -5.17
N LYS A 61 9.91 -7.36 -6.32
CA LYS A 61 11.01 -7.22 -7.29
C LYS A 61 11.39 -5.75 -7.56
N SER A 62 10.83 -4.81 -6.81
CA SER A 62 11.08 -3.39 -7.03
C SER A 62 12.45 -2.96 -6.50
N ASN A 63 13.05 -1.99 -7.19
CA ASN A 63 14.18 -1.25 -6.66
C ASN A 63 13.66 -0.17 -5.70
N ILE A 64 13.98 -0.31 -4.42
CA ILE A 64 13.48 0.53 -3.34
C ILE A 64 14.65 1.24 -2.66
N GLU A 65 14.57 2.56 -2.64
CA GLU A 65 15.52 3.45 -1.96
C GLU A 65 14.81 4.29 -0.89
N VAL A 66 15.20 4.12 0.37
CA VAL A 66 14.67 4.93 1.48
C VAL A 66 15.41 6.25 1.55
N LEU A 67 14.71 7.33 1.18
CA LEU A 67 15.28 8.67 1.06
C LEU A 67 15.45 9.32 2.43
N ALA A 68 14.35 9.39 3.20
CA ALA A 68 14.31 10.01 4.52
C ALA A 68 13.17 9.42 5.34
N TYR A 69 13.33 9.38 6.66
CA TYR A 69 12.30 8.93 7.59
C TYR A 69 12.50 9.50 8.97
N ASN A 70 11.41 9.63 9.71
CA ASN A 70 11.41 10.07 11.10
C ASN A 70 10.45 9.21 11.92
N LYS A 71 10.88 8.86 13.13
CA LYS A 71 10.05 8.15 14.10
C LYS A 71 9.09 9.12 14.76
N GLN A 72 7.85 8.69 14.91
CA GLN A 72 6.77 9.44 15.55
C GLN A 72 6.12 8.52 16.58
N CYS A 73 5.84 9.06 17.76
CA CYS A 73 5.04 8.38 18.78
C CYS A 73 3.85 9.28 19.11
N ASP A 74 2.65 8.71 19.08
CA ASP A 74 1.43 9.38 19.52
C ASP A 74 1.28 9.19 21.03
N SER A 75 1.73 10.19 21.79
CA SER A 75 1.62 10.20 23.24
C SER A 75 0.18 10.37 23.75
N ASN A 76 -0.79 10.62 22.87
CA ASN A 76 -2.19 10.80 23.24
C ASN A 76 -3.03 9.53 23.04
N SER A 77 -2.46 8.47 22.46
CA SER A 77 -3.14 7.17 22.32
C SER A 77 -3.40 6.55 23.70
N SER A 78 -4.54 5.88 23.84
CA SER A 78 -4.91 5.15 25.07
C SER A 78 -3.91 4.05 25.41
N GLU A 79 -3.24 3.51 24.40
CA GLU A 79 -2.27 2.41 24.44
C GLU A 79 -0.83 2.93 24.65
N PHE A 80 -0.61 4.25 24.71
CA PHE A 80 0.74 4.83 24.82
C PHE A 80 1.51 4.30 26.02
N ASN A 81 0.88 4.25 27.21
CA ASN A 81 1.57 3.80 28.42
C ASN A 81 1.96 2.32 28.37
N GLU A 82 1.16 1.49 27.68
CA GLU A 82 1.45 0.07 27.49
C GLU A 82 2.66 -0.12 26.58
N TYR A 83 2.66 0.56 25.44
CA TYR A 83 3.69 0.39 24.42
C TYR A 83 4.87 1.34 24.52
N GLN A 84 4.93 2.26 25.49
CA GLN A 84 5.94 3.32 25.55
C GLN A 84 7.37 2.76 25.45
N ASN A 85 7.69 1.72 26.21
CA ASN A 85 9.01 1.12 26.24
C ASN A 85 9.37 0.44 24.92
N ASP A 86 8.44 -0.35 24.37
CA ASP A 86 8.63 -1.02 23.09
C ASP A 86 8.76 0.00 21.96
N CYS A 87 7.91 1.02 21.97
CA CYS A 87 7.98 2.14 21.06
C CYS A 87 9.28 2.91 21.18
N ASN A 88 9.90 3.05 22.35
CA ASN A 88 11.22 3.70 22.46
C ASN A 88 12.32 2.84 21.84
N ASN A 89 12.28 1.54 22.06
CA ASN A 89 13.31 0.59 21.60
C ASN A 89 13.15 0.15 20.14
N TRP A 90 11.95 0.25 19.58
CA TRP A 90 11.67 -0.18 18.21
C TRP A 90 12.41 0.69 17.19
N CYS A 91 13.36 0.09 16.49
CA CYS A 91 14.22 0.79 15.55
C CYS A 91 14.30 0.03 14.24
N LEU A 92 14.12 0.75 13.13
CA LEU A 92 14.29 0.20 11.78
C LEU A 92 15.44 0.87 11.04
N SER A 93 16.32 0.05 10.47
CA SER A 93 17.32 0.49 9.51
C SER A 93 16.71 0.68 8.12
N LYS A 94 17.36 1.44 7.24
CA LYS A 94 16.96 1.56 5.82
C LYS A 94 16.80 0.19 5.14
N SER A 95 17.65 -0.78 5.47
CA SER A 95 17.53 -2.15 4.97
C SER A 95 16.28 -2.86 5.48
N ASP A 96 15.88 -2.63 6.72
CA ASP A 96 14.66 -3.24 7.28
C ASP A 96 13.42 -2.69 6.57
N PHE A 97 13.30 -1.37 6.41
CA PHE A 97 12.21 -0.76 5.62
C PHE A 97 12.11 -1.36 4.21
N ARG A 98 13.25 -1.56 3.55
CA ARG A 98 13.29 -2.17 2.23
C ARG A 98 12.73 -3.59 2.27
N LEU A 99 13.24 -4.41 3.20
CA LEU A 99 12.88 -5.81 3.32
C LEU A 99 11.42 -6.00 3.69
N THR A 100 10.89 -5.17 4.59
CA THR A 100 9.48 -5.27 4.97
C THR A 100 8.59 -4.86 3.81
N LEU A 101 8.89 -3.76 3.10
CA LEU A 101 8.11 -3.33 1.94
C LEU A 101 8.08 -4.37 0.81
N MET A 102 9.21 -5.06 0.58
CA MET A 102 9.31 -6.14 -0.42
C MET A 102 8.56 -7.42 -0.02
N LYS A 103 8.11 -7.54 1.23
CA LYS A 103 7.47 -8.74 1.78
C LYS A 103 6.02 -8.51 2.21
N SER A 104 5.63 -7.27 2.41
CA SER A 104 4.27 -6.91 2.78
C SER A 104 3.29 -7.14 1.64
N THR A 105 2.09 -7.57 2.03
CA THR A 105 0.99 -7.89 1.12
C THR A 105 -0.01 -6.75 1.06
N VAL A 106 -0.67 -6.58 -0.08
CA VAL A 106 -1.75 -5.61 -0.25
C VAL A 106 -2.94 -5.98 0.63
N ILE A 107 -3.47 -4.99 1.33
CA ILE A 107 -4.76 -5.06 2.02
C ILE A 107 -5.79 -4.28 1.20
N THR A 108 -6.80 -4.97 0.69
CA THR A 108 -7.89 -4.37 -0.12
C THR A 108 -9.16 -4.13 0.67
N GLU A 109 -9.37 -4.86 1.77
CA GLU A 109 -10.58 -4.79 2.58
C GLU A 109 -10.32 -3.96 3.83
N GLY A 110 -10.83 -2.72 3.85
CA GLY A 110 -10.59 -1.79 4.94
C GLY A 110 -11.18 -2.24 6.29
N ASN A 111 -12.28 -2.97 6.26
CA ASN A 111 -12.91 -3.57 7.45
C ASN A 111 -12.03 -4.64 8.11
N ILE A 112 -11.11 -5.27 7.37
CA ILE A 112 -10.18 -6.29 7.87
C ILE A 112 -9.04 -5.65 8.67
N LEU A 113 -8.68 -4.38 8.42
CA LEU A 113 -7.51 -3.75 9.04
C LEU A 113 -7.51 -3.81 10.56
N HIS A 114 -8.63 -3.44 11.19
CA HIS A 114 -8.72 -3.37 12.66
C HIS A 114 -8.85 -4.74 13.33
N TYR A 115 -9.29 -5.77 12.60
CA TYR A 115 -9.34 -7.13 13.14
C TYR A 115 -7.97 -7.78 13.12
N PHE A 116 -7.16 -7.50 12.12
CA PHE A 116 -5.95 -8.27 11.88
C PHE A 116 -4.66 -7.55 12.28
N TYR A 117 -4.71 -6.24 12.48
CA TYR A 117 -3.55 -5.43 12.85
C TYR A 117 -3.89 -4.53 14.04
N ILE A 118 -3.16 -4.70 15.13
CA ILE A 118 -3.27 -3.86 16.32
C ILE A 118 -2.48 -2.57 16.05
N PRO A 119 -3.13 -1.39 16.01
CA PRO A 119 -2.41 -0.14 15.84
C PRO A 119 -1.58 0.16 17.09
N VAL A 120 -0.26 0.23 16.93
CA VAL A 120 0.68 0.56 18.00
C VAL A 120 0.97 2.07 17.96
N PRO A 121 1.14 2.78 19.08
CA PRO A 121 1.26 4.25 19.10
C PRO A 121 2.56 4.81 18.51
N CYS A 122 3.41 4.01 17.87
CA CYS A 122 4.59 4.48 17.17
C CYS A 122 4.61 4.09 15.71
N SER A 123 5.10 5.02 14.88
CA SER A 123 5.23 4.85 13.44
C SER A 123 6.50 5.52 12.92
N TYR A 124 6.92 5.14 11.72
CA TYR A 124 7.85 5.93 10.94
C TYR A 124 7.13 6.53 9.74
N SER A 125 7.38 7.81 9.50
CA SER A 125 6.88 8.53 8.33
C SER A 125 8.04 9.06 7.51
N GLY A 126 7.94 9.03 6.18
CA GLY A 126 9.06 9.41 5.33
C GLY A 126 8.78 9.40 3.84
N TYR A 127 9.87 9.34 3.08
CA TYR A 127 9.86 9.25 1.63
C TYR A 127 10.70 8.08 1.15
N VAL A 128 10.16 7.37 0.15
CA VAL A 128 10.81 6.25 -0.52
C VAL A 128 10.77 6.51 -2.03
N LYS A 129 11.75 5.98 -2.76
CA LYS A 129 11.76 5.92 -4.21
C LYS A 129 11.61 4.46 -4.62
N ILE A 130 10.54 4.13 -5.32
CA ILE A 130 10.21 2.78 -5.79
C ILE A 130 10.24 2.83 -7.32
N ASP A 131 11.17 2.08 -7.92
CA ASP A 131 11.33 2.01 -9.38
C ASP A 131 11.40 3.41 -10.04
N GLY A 132 12.13 4.32 -9.42
CA GLY A 132 12.28 5.70 -9.91
C GLY A 132 11.24 6.69 -9.37
N ARG A 133 10.10 6.22 -8.86
CA ARG A 133 8.95 7.04 -8.45
C ARG A 133 9.00 7.36 -6.96
N LYS A 134 8.89 8.64 -6.60
CA LYS A 134 8.86 9.07 -5.20
C LYS A 134 7.47 8.84 -4.60
N ALA A 135 7.41 8.22 -3.43
CA ALA A 135 6.21 8.04 -2.62
C ALA A 135 6.45 8.53 -1.19
N LYS A 136 5.38 8.98 -0.53
CA LYS A 136 5.35 9.11 0.92
C LYS A 136 5.03 7.76 1.52
N PHE A 137 5.59 7.46 2.69
CA PHE A 137 5.20 6.29 3.44
C PHE A 137 4.90 6.62 4.89
N ASN A 138 4.03 5.80 5.49
CA ASN A 138 3.90 5.63 6.92
C ASN A 138 3.91 4.12 7.23
N ILE A 139 4.68 3.70 8.23
CA ILE A 139 4.71 2.35 8.76
C ILE A 139 4.45 2.42 10.25
N ASN A 140 3.44 1.70 10.71
CA ASN A 140 3.11 1.54 12.10
C ASN A 140 3.85 0.33 12.70
N ALA A 141 4.18 0.39 13.99
CA ALA A 141 4.85 -0.70 14.68
C ALA A 141 3.98 -1.97 14.87
N GLY A 142 2.69 -1.89 14.54
CA GLY A 142 1.76 -3.03 14.43
C GLY A 142 1.60 -3.57 13.02
N ALA A 143 2.70 -3.72 12.29
CA ALA A 143 2.76 -4.42 11.00
C ALA A 143 1.90 -3.87 9.84
N ILE A 144 1.41 -2.63 9.91
CA ILE A 144 0.63 -1.95 8.86
C ILE A 144 1.39 -0.79 8.20
N TYR A 145 1.21 -0.65 6.89
CA TYR A 145 1.86 0.35 6.03
C TYR A 145 0.84 1.13 5.21
N SER A 146 1.19 2.37 4.90
CA SER A 146 0.63 3.09 3.76
C SER A 146 1.75 3.64 2.88
N ILE A 147 1.62 3.45 1.56
CA ILE A 147 2.48 4.03 0.54
C ILE A 147 1.63 4.93 -0.33
N ALA A 148 1.86 6.24 -0.25
CA ALA A 148 1.12 7.25 -0.98
C ALA A 148 1.96 7.81 -2.14
N PHE A 149 1.55 7.48 -3.36
CA PHE A 149 1.98 8.17 -4.57
C PHE A 149 1.11 9.41 -4.81
N ARG A 150 1.34 10.14 -5.91
CA ARG A 150 0.61 11.39 -6.22
C ARG A 150 -0.90 11.19 -6.35
N ASN A 151 -1.34 10.04 -6.88
CA ASN A 151 -2.71 9.76 -7.29
C ASN A 151 -3.33 8.53 -6.59
N CYS A 152 -2.57 7.79 -5.79
CA CYS A 152 -3.06 6.60 -5.10
C CYS A 152 -2.36 6.38 -3.76
N THR A 153 -3.01 5.63 -2.90
CA THR A 153 -2.43 5.11 -1.66
C THR A 153 -2.63 3.61 -1.62
N ILE A 154 -1.56 2.87 -1.34
CA ILE A 154 -1.56 1.42 -1.20
C ILE A 154 -1.40 1.13 0.29
N ILE A 155 -2.32 0.35 0.84
CA ILE A 155 -2.23 -0.15 2.22
C ILE A 155 -1.64 -1.55 2.18
N LEU A 156 -0.64 -1.79 3.02
CA LEU A 156 0.01 -3.10 3.09
C LEU A 156 0.05 -3.60 4.53
N GLY A 157 0.11 -4.92 4.66
CA GLY A 157 0.33 -5.61 5.92
C GLY A 157 1.53 -6.53 5.85
N TYR A 158 2.26 -6.67 6.95
CA TYR A 158 3.31 -7.69 7.08
C TYR A 158 2.76 -8.88 7.87
N ASN A 159 2.45 -9.96 7.16
CA ASN A 159 1.76 -11.13 7.69
C ASN A 159 2.66 -12.38 7.78
N LEU A 160 3.98 -12.20 7.87
CA LEU A 160 4.92 -13.32 8.06
C LEU A 160 5.17 -13.56 9.56
N GLU A 161 5.31 -14.82 9.95
CA GLU A 161 5.53 -15.24 11.35
C GLU A 161 6.75 -14.58 12.02
N ASN A 162 7.73 -14.15 11.23
CA ASN A 162 8.93 -13.47 11.71
C ASN A 162 8.73 -11.95 11.92
N TYR A 163 7.49 -11.47 12.10
CA TYR A 163 7.18 -10.05 12.28
C TYR A 163 7.96 -9.43 13.44
N LYS A 164 8.18 -10.16 14.54
CA LYS A 164 8.90 -9.67 15.74
C LYS A 164 10.31 -9.17 15.48
N ARG A 165 10.89 -9.48 14.32
CA ARG A 165 12.17 -8.91 13.88
C ARG A 165 12.05 -7.44 13.47
N TYR A 166 10.90 -7.02 12.98
CA TYR A 166 10.69 -5.71 12.35
C TYR A 166 9.57 -4.90 13.00
N PHE A 167 8.71 -5.51 13.81
CA PHE A 167 7.54 -4.89 14.39
C PHE A 167 7.39 -5.30 15.85
N ILE A 168 6.66 -4.47 16.60
CA ILE A 168 6.26 -4.78 17.98
C ILE A 168 5.11 -5.78 17.94
N GLU A 169 4.06 -5.45 17.17
CA GLU A 169 2.90 -6.31 16.96
C GLU A 169 2.82 -6.81 15.52
N GLY A 170 2.24 -7.99 15.37
CA GLY A 170 2.10 -8.69 14.10
C GLY A 170 0.67 -8.70 13.57
N TYR A 171 0.47 -9.55 12.58
CA TYR A 171 -0.86 -9.95 12.13
C TYR A 171 -1.43 -11.00 13.10
N THR A 172 -2.65 -10.79 13.60
CA THR A 172 -3.36 -11.78 14.42
C THR A 172 -4.11 -12.75 13.52
N THR A 173 -4.06 -14.05 13.76
CA THR A 173 -4.86 -15.04 13.03
C THR A 173 -6.27 -15.16 13.63
N LEU A 174 -7.29 -15.53 12.82
CA LEU A 174 -8.64 -15.77 13.35
C LEU A 174 -8.67 -16.80 14.49
N SER A 175 -7.78 -17.80 14.44
CA SER A 175 -7.62 -18.80 15.50
C SER A 175 -7.14 -18.24 16.84
N GLU A 176 -6.52 -17.05 16.86
CA GLU A 176 -6.10 -16.39 18.10
C GLU A 176 -7.23 -15.53 18.70
N PHE A 177 -8.22 -15.12 17.90
CA PHE A 177 -9.40 -14.41 18.41
C PHE A 177 -10.38 -15.33 19.15
N ASP A 178 -10.54 -16.59 18.71
CA ASP A 178 -11.52 -17.52 19.31
C ASP A 178 -11.09 -18.07 20.69
N ASN A 179 -9.87 -17.77 21.14
CA ASN A 179 -9.29 -18.30 22.38
C ASN A 179 -9.19 -17.29 23.53
N ASN A 180 -9.75 -16.08 23.37
CA ASN A 180 -9.84 -15.03 24.42
C ASN A 180 -11.29 -14.63 24.66
#